data_AF-A0A921MNC8-F1
#
_entry.id   AF-A0A921MNC8-F1
#
_cell.length_a   1.000
_cell.length_b   1.000
_cell.length_c   1.000
_cell.angle_alpha   90.00
_cell.angle_beta   90.00
_cell.angle_gamma   90.00
#
_symmetry.space_group_name_H-M   'P 1'
#
loop_
_entity.id
_entity.type
_entity.pdbx_description
1 polymer ?
#
loop_
_entity_poly.entity_id
_entity_poly.type
_entity_poly.pdbx_seq_one_letter_code
_entity_poly.pdbx_strand_id
1 'polypeptide(L)'
;MEHTQEARAHGHTVETLPQDGLLVHNLGPIPPAAGGCVVEFAFTLPAVPPDTRTAVAVTLLELDGGGRAFPRGMRTLLLPAHHSPRPMDVQVEGVRFILPAELDLSGTGRRQLAVQAESQYVDVHARCEMRNEPH
;
A
#
# COMPACT_ATOMS: atom_id res chain seq x y z
N MET A 1 7.16 19.90 29.12
CA MET A 1 5.85 19.87 28.44
C MET A 1 6.18 20.03 26.97
N GLU A 2 6.07 19.05 26.07
CA GLU A 2 5.36 17.77 26.05
C GLU A 2 6.07 16.92 24.99
N HIS A 3 6.37 15.65 25.31
CA HIS A 3 6.96 14.70 24.38
C HIS A 3 5.84 14.15 23.48
N THR A 4 5.83 14.47 22.18
CA THR A 4 4.93 13.79 21.24
C THR A 4 5.72 12.69 20.52
N GLN A 5 5.44 11.47 20.99
CA GLN A 5 6.00 10.20 20.59
C GLN A 5 5.06 9.55 19.54
N GLU A 6 5.50 9.50 18.28
CA GLU A 6 4.71 8.93 17.16
C GLU A 6 4.76 7.39 17.09
N ALA A 7 3.64 6.76 16.70
CA ALA A 7 3.36 5.38 17.06
C ALA A 7 3.65 4.28 16.05
N ARG A 8 4.45 3.27 16.43
CA ARG A 8 4.55 2.00 15.69
C ARG A 8 3.33 1.13 15.96
N ALA A 9 2.61 0.86 14.88
CA ALA A 9 1.54 -0.14 14.78
C ALA A 9 2.06 -1.54 15.13
N HIS A 10 1.24 -2.34 15.81
CA HIS A 10 1.52 -3.76 16.06
C HIS A 10 0.57 -4.57 15.21
N GLY A 11 1.15 -5.43 14.37
CA GLY A 11 0.45 -6.33 13.49
C GLY A 11 0.31 -7.69 14.15
N HIS A 12 -0.87 -8.30 14.01
CA HIS A 12 -1.21 -9.56 14.64
C HIS A 12 -1.82 -10.50 13.63
N THR A 13 -1.31 -11.72 13.60
CA THR A 13 -1.73 -12.78 12.68
C THR A 13 -2.84 -13.59 13.30
N VAL A 14 -3.89 -13.82 12.52
CA VAL A 14 -5.14 -14.45 12.93
C VAL A 14 -5.50 -15.52 11.92
N GLU A 15 -5.59 -16.79 12.34
CA GLU A 15 -6.04 -17.90 11.49
C GLU A 15 -7.55 -18.09 11.66
N THR A 16 -8.26 -18.22 10.55
CA THR A 16 -9.71 -18.46 10.58
C THR A 16 -10.04 -19.61 9.65
N LEU A 17 -10.84 -20.55 10.13
CA LEU A 17 -11.44 -21.61 9.34
C LEU A 17 -12.85 -21.18 8.92
N PRO A 18 -13.39 -21.69 7.80
CA PRO A 18 -14.71 -21.27 7.28
C PRO A 18 -15.89 -21.44 8.24
N GLN A 19 -15.71 -22.19 9.32
CA GLN A 19 -16.74 -22.53 10.32
C GLN A 19 -16.40 -22.01 11.74
N ASP A 20 -15.34 -21.22 11.89
CA ASP A 20 -15.01 -20.59 13.17
C ASP A 20 -16.02 -19.49 13.48
N GLY A 21 -16.73 -19.61 14.61
CA GLY A 21 -17.77 -18.68 15.04
C GLY A 21 -17.21 -17.31 15.49
N LEU A 22 -16.42 -17.27 16.57
CA LEU A 22 -15.75 -16.05 17.05
C LEU A 22 -14.32 -16.37 17.50
N LEU A 23 -13.35 -15.63 16.95
CA LEU A 23 -11.93 -15.79 17.24
C LEU A 23 -11.35 -14.47 17.77
N VAL A 24 -10.88 -14.48 19.02
CA VAL A 24 -10.35 -13.28 19.71
C VAL A 24 -8.84 -13.42 19.88
N HIS A 25 -8.06 -12.59 19.20
CA HIS A 25 -6.61 -12.44 19.44
C HIS A 25 -6.35 -11.22 20.31
N ASN A 26 -5.63 -11.41 21.41
CA ASN A 26 -5.09 -10.30 22.17
C ASN A 26 -3.74 -9.89 21.58
N LEU A 27 -3.71 -8.65 21.10
CA LEU A 27 -2.58 -8.02 20.44
C LEU A 27 -1.51 -7.51 21.42
N GLY A 28 -1.83 -7.52 22.72
CA GLY A 28 -0.99 -6.91 23.74
C GLY A 28 -0.88 -5.39 23.58
N PRO A 29 -0.09 -4.73 24.43
CA PRO A 29 0.18 -3.30 24.32
C PRO A 29 0.98 -2.98 23.06
N ILE A 30 0.58 -1.89 22.40
CA ILE A 30 1.13 -1.46 21.11
C ILE A 30 1.88 -0.12 21.22
N PRO A 31 3.06 -0.04 21.89
CA PRO A 31 3.68 1.25 22.11
C PRO A 31 4.24 1.89 20.83
N PRO A 32 4.03 3.20 20.69
CA PRO A 32 4.76 4.02 19.75
C PRO A 32 6.28 3.91 19.78
N ALA A 33 6.98 3.99 18.64
CA ALA A 33 8.43 4.25 18.66
C ALA A 33 8.67 5.76 18.73
N ALA A 34 9.20 6.26 19.85
CA ALA A 34 9.54 7.68 19.98
C ALA A 34 10.49 8.12 18.85
N GLY A 35 10.01 9.02 17.98
CA GLY A 35 10.76 9.49 16.82
C GLY A 35 10.54 8.64 15.57
N GLY A 36 9.97 9.27 14.55
CA GLY A 36 9.70 8.70 13.23
C GLY A 36 8.68 9.57 12.50
N CYS A 37 8.24 9.14 11.32
CA CYS A 37 7.06 9.68 10.66
C CYS A 37 6.27 8.57 9.96
N VAL A 38 5.03 8.86 9.58
CA VAL A 38 4.26 8.02 8.67
C VAL A 38 4.11 8.76 7.35
N VAL A 39 4.45 8.11 6.25
CA VAL A 39 4.12 8.59 4.91
C VAL A 39 2.96 7.78 4.36
N GLU A 40 1.97 8.47 3.81
CA GLU A 40 0.79 7.89 3.18
C GLU A 40 0.78 8.22 1.69
N PHE A 41 0.52 7.21 0.87
CA PHE A 41 0.36 7.37 -0.57
C PHE A 41 -1.07 7.08 -0.99
N ALA A 42 -1.55 7.89 -1.92
CA ALA A 42 -2.75 7.64 -2.70
C ALA A 42 -2.37 7.60 -4.18
N PHE A 43 -3.06 6.78 -4.96
CA PHE A 43 -2.84 6.66 -6.40
C PHE A 43 -4.13 6.26 -7.12
N THR A 44 -4.12 6.45 -8.44
CA THR A 44 -5.22 6.05 -9.32
C THR A 44 -4.71 5.02 -10.31
N LEU A 45 -5.42 3.90 -10.43
CA LEU A 45 -5.27 3.00 -11.58
C LEU A 45 -6.23 3.45 -12.68
N PRO A 46 -5.71 3.90 -13.84
CA PRO A 46 -6.56 4.38 -14.90
C PRO A 46 -7.23 3.23 -15.66
N ALA A 47 -8.48 3.44 -16.06
CA ALA A 47 -9.20 2.57 -17.01
C ALA A 47 -9.12 1.05 -16.70
N VAL A 48 -9.28 0.69 -15.42
CA VAL A 48 -9.40 -0.71 -15.00
C VAL A 48 -10.66 -1.32 -15.65
N PRO A 49 -10.60 -2.52 -16.25
CA PRO A 49 -11.78 -3.14 -16.83
C PRO A 49 -12.76 -3.67 -15.77
N PRO A 50 -14.05 -3.79 -16.12
CA PRO A 50 -15.03 -4.46 -15.28
C PRO A 50 -14.62 -5.89 -14.95
N ASP A 51 -15.02 -6.35 -13.77
CA ASP A 51 -14.86 -7.73 -13.31
C ASP A 51 -13.40 -8.22 -13.22
N THR A 52 -12.43 -7.28 -13.22
CA THR A 52 -11.00 -7.56 -13.14
C THR A 52 -10.41 -7.13 -11.81
N ARG A 53 -9.75 -8.04 -11.10
CA ARG A 53 -8.92 -7.72 -9.94
C ARG A 53 -7.53 -7.29 -10.38
N THR A 54 -6.95 -6.34 -9.65
CA THR A 54 -5.61 -5.83 -9.94
C THR A 54 -4.71 -5.99 -8.73
N ALA A 55 -3.59 -6.68 -8.90
CA ALA A 55 -2.51 -6.70 -7.93
C ALA A 55 -1.64 -5.46 -8.14
N VAL A 56 -1.31 -4.76 -7.05
CA VAL A 56 -0.42 -3.60 -7.06
C VAL A 56 0.67 -3.81 -6.02
N ALA A 57 1.94 -3.62 -6.41
CA ALA A 57 3.06 -3.53 -5.49
C ALA A 57 3.52 -2.07 -5.41
N VAL A 58 3.66 -1.54 -4.19
CA VAL A 58 4.24 -0.23 -3.91
C VAL A 58 5.51 -0.42 -3.10
N THR A 59 6.64 0.02 -3.65
CA THR A 59 7.96 -0.03 -3.01
C THR A 59 8.39 1.37 -2.63
N LEU A 60 8.72 1.57 -1.36
CA LEU A 60 9.27 2.81 -0.85
C LEU A 60 10.78 2.72 -0.73
N LEU A 61 11.47 3.68 -1.34
CA LEU A 61 12.91 3.88 -1.28
C LEU A 61 13.20 5.22 -0.60
N GLU A 62 14.32 5.30 0.10
CA GLU A 62 14.90 6.57 0.57
C GLU A 62 16.24 6.80 -0.11
N LEU A 63 16.49 8.03 -0.52
CA LEU A 63 17.73 8.45 -1.16
C LEU A 63 18.65 9.10 -0.12
N ASP A 64 19.93 8.74 -0.11
CA ASP A 64 20.95 9.47 0.63
C ASP A 64 21.35 10.77 -0.09
N GLY A 65 22.26 11.55 0.51
CA GLY A 65 22.75 12.80 -0.08
C GLY A 65 23.50 12.63 -1.42
N GLY A 66 23.92 11.40 -1.76
CA GLY A 66 24.52 11.05 -3.04
C GLY A 66 23.52 10.49 -4.06
N GLY A 67 22.24 10.39 -3.72
CA GLY A 67 21.19 9.83 -4.58
C GLY A 67 21.14 8.30 -4.59
N ARG A 68 21.86 7.61 -3.71
CA ARG A 68 21.79 6.16 -3.59
C ARG A 68 20.49 5.76 -2.89
N ALA A 69 19.77 4.79 -3.48
CA ALA A 69 18.49 4.33 -2.96
C ALA A 69 18.63 3.20 -1.92
N PHE A 70 17.84 3.29 -0.85
CA PHE A 70 17.74 2.33 0.23
C PHE A 70 16.28 1.93 0.44
N PRO A 71 15.93 0.63 0.34
CA PRO A 71 14.56 0.17 0.56
C PRO A 71 14.07 0.43 1.99
N ARG A 72 12.85 0.95 2.11
CA ARG A 72 12.14 1.19 3.38
C ARG A 72 10.93 0.29 3.58
N GLY A 73 10.45 -0.34 2.52
CA GLY A 73 9.44 -1.37 2.59
C GLY A 73 8.76 -1.58 1.25
N MET A 74 7.96 -2.63 1.19
CA MET A 74 7.06 -2.90 0.08
C MET A 74 5.68 -3.26 0.64
N ARG A 75 4.62 -2.82 -0.02
CA ARG A 75 3.26 -3.29 0.22
C ARG A 75 2.66 -3.83 -1.07
N THR A 76 2.12 -5.03 -1.00
CA THR A 76 1.34 -5.63 -2.08
C THR A 76 -0.13 -5.56 -1.71
N LEU A 77 -0.95 -5.08 -2.63
CA LEU A 77 -2.39 -4.88 -2.49
C LEU A 77 -3.08 -5.71 -3.57
N LEU A 78 -4.14 -6.40 -3.19
CA LEU A 78 -5.09 -6.98 -4.14
C LEU A 78 -6.32 -6.07 -4.16
N LEU A 79 -6.51 -5.35 -5.26
CA LEU A 79 -7.67 -4.50 -5.45
C LEU A 79 -8.82 -5.35 -5.99
N PRO A 80 -10.02 -5.22 -5.39
CA PRO A 80 -11.20 -5.95 -5.85
C PRO A 80 -11.61 -5.46 -7.24
N ALA A 81 -12.33 -6.31 -7.96
CA ALA A 81 -12.96 -5.94 -9.21
C ALA A 81 -14.09 -4.93 -8.98
N HIS A 82 -14.43 -4.19 -10.04
CA HIS A 82 -15.62 -3.35 -10.07
C HIS A 82 -16.63 -3.85 -11.11
N HIS A 83 -17.90 -3.49 -10.93
CA HIS A 83 -18.99 -3.94 -11.82
C HIS A 83 -19.59 -2.80 -12.67
N SER A 84 -18.87 -1.68 -12.83
CA SER A 84 -19.22 -0.65 -13.81
C SER A 84 -19.35 -1.27 -15.22
N PRO A 85 -20.28 -0.82 -16.07
CA PRO A 85 -20.45 -1.34 -17.43
C PRO A 85 -19.27 -1.00 -18.37
N ARG A 86 -18.35 -0.13 -17.94
CA ARG A 86 -17.19 0.32 -18.72
C ARG A 86 -15.95 0.43 -17.85
N PRO A 87 -14.75 0.41 -18.45
CA PRO A 87 -13.52 0.68 -17.73
C PRO A 87 -13.59 2.01 -16.99
N MET A 88 -13.04 2.06 -15.79
CA MET A 88 -13.04 3.27 -14.97
C MET A 88 -11.74 3.41 -14.18
N ASP A 89 -11.51 4.62 -13.72
CA ASP A 89 -10.40 4.92 -12.83
C ASP A 89 -10.70 4.42 -11.41
N VAL A 90 -9.75 3.71 -10.82
CA VAL A 90 -9.85 3.17 -9.46
C VAL A 90 -8.89 3.92 -8.55
N GLN A 91 -9.43 4.66 -7.58
CA GLN A 91 -8.65 5.37 -6.58
C GLN A 91 -8.30 4.44 -5.41
N VAL A 92 -7.04 4.51 -4.97
CA VAL A 92 -6.51 3.78 -3.82
C VAL A 92 -5.89 4.79 -2.87
N GLU A 93 -6.24 4.69 -1.60
CA GLU A 93 -5.78 5.60 -0.55
C GLU A 93 -5.23 4.81 0.64
N GLY A 94 -4.56 5.48 1.58
CA GLY A 94 -4.18 4.87 2.85
C GLY A 94 -2.98 3.92 2.79
N VAL A 95 -2.17 3.94 1.72
CA VAL A 95 -0.97 3.10 1.62
C VAL A 95 0.14 3.70 2.48
N ARG A 96 0.20 3.24 3.73
CA ARG A 96 1.07 3.82 4.77
C ARG A 96 2.37 3.05 4.96
N PHE A 97 3.47 3.80 5.05
CA PHE A 97 4.76 3.28 5.49
C PHE A 97 5.20 4.01 6.76
N ILE A 98 5.60 3.24 7.75
CA ILE A 98 6.22 3.78 8.96
C ILE A 98 7.69 4.01 8.62
N LEU A 99 8.18 5.21 8.93
CA LEU A 99 9.53 5.69 8.70
C LEU A 99 10.22 5.92 10.06
N PRO A 100 10.93 4.90 10.59
CA PRO A 100 11.76 5.03 11.79
C PRO A 100 12.71 6.22 11.74
N ALA A 101 12.83 6.97 12.84
CA ALA A 101 13.83 8.05 12.94
C ALA A 101 15.26 7.50 12.86
N GLU A 102 15.50 6.29 13.37
CA GLU A 102 16.83 5.66 13.35
C GLU A 102 17.33 5.32 11.94
N LEU A 103 16.45 5.36 10.94
CA LEU A 103 16.75 5.08 9.54
C LEU A 103 16.85 6.35 8.70
N ASP A 104 16.78 7.55 9.27
CA ASP A 104 16.99 8.80 8.53
C ASP A 104 18.43 8.87 7.99
N LEU A 105 18.57 8.88 6.66
CA LEU A 105 19.88 8.97 5.98
C LEU A 105 20.43 10.40 5.91
N SER A 106 19.58 11.40 6.16
CA SER A 106 19.92 12.80 5.99
C SER A 106 20.63 13.39 7.19
N GLY A 107 20.40 12.85 8.40
CA GLY A 107 20.86 13.44 9.67
C GLY A 107 20.30 14.85 9.96
N THR A 108 19.41 15.36 9.10
CA THR A 108 18.83 16.71 9.15
C THR A 108 17.32 16.68 9.36
N GLY A 109 16.71 15.48 9.45
CA GLY A 109 15.26 15.28 9.48
C GLY A 109 14.58 15.41 8.11
N ARG A 110 15.29 15.88 7.07
CA ARG A 110 14.73 16.02 5.71
C ARG A 110 15.03 14.78 4.88
N ARG A 111 14.04 13.89 4.80
CA ARG A 111 14.14 12.63 4.07
C ARG A 111 13.76 12.80 2.60
N GLN A 112 14.58 12.26 1.70
CA GLN A 112 14.27 12.20 0.28
C GLN A 112 13.72 10.81 -0.04
N LEU A 113 12.47 10.73 -0.48
CA LEU A 113 11.79 9.46 -0.75
C LEU A 113 11.55 9.30 -2.25
N ALA A 114 11.73 8.08 -2.74
CA ALA A 114 11.32 7.67 -4.08
C ALA A 114 10.33 6.50 -3.95
N VAL A 115 9.31 6.51 -4.78
CA VAL A 115 8.26 5.49 -4.76
C VAL A 115 8.18 4.84 -6.13
N GLN A 116 8.13 3.52 -6.12
CA GLN A 116 7.91 2.71 -7.32
C GLN A 116 6.60 1.95 -7.13
N ALA A 117 5.71 2.05 -8.12
CA ALA A 117 4.46 1.33 -8.12
C ALA A 117 4.35 0.49 -9.39
N GLU A 118 3.96 -0.76 -9.25
CA GLU A 118 3.78 -1.71 -10.33
C GLU A 118 2.41 -2.38 -10.18
N SER A 119 1.72 -2.62 -11.28
CA SER A 119 0.38 -3.23 -11.27
C SER A 119 0.24 -4.33 -12.33
N GLN A 120 -0.50 -5.38 -12.00
CA GLN A 120 -0.81 -6.49 -12.90
C GLN A 120 -2.26 -6.93 -12.70
N TYR A 121 -2.97 -7.19 -13.79
CA TYR A 121 -4.29 -7.83 -13.69
C TYR A 121 -4.12 -9.28 -13.23
N VAL A 122 -4.91 -9.67 -12.25
CA VAL A 122 -4.92 -11.03 -11.70
C VAL A 122 -5.79 -11.93 -12.57
N ASP A 123 -6.90 -11.37 -13.06
CA ASP A 123 -7.84 -12.11 -13.87
C ASP A 123 -7.41 -12.03 -15.34
N VAL A 124 -7.20 -13.21 -15.93
CA VAL A 124 -6.93 -13.34 -17.36
C VAL A 124 -8.27 -13.18 -18.09
N HIS A 125 -8.69 -11.95 -18.32
CA HIS A 125 -9.75 -11.72 -19.29
C HIS A 125 -9.13 -11.94 -20.66
N ALA A 126 -9.45 -13.09 -21.27
CA ALA A 126 -9.37 -13.24 -22.71
C ALA A 126 -10.06 -12.00 -23.29
N ARG A 127 -9.22 -11.11 -23.83
CA ARG A 127 -9.56 -9.82 -24.45
C ARG A 127 -11.06 -9.56 -24.52
N CYS A 128 -11.58 -8.62 -23.73
CA CYS A 128 -12.71 -7.85 -24.23
C CYS A 128 -12.20 -7.05 -25.43
N GLU A 129 -12.11 -7.70 -26.59
CA GLU A 129 -12.21 -7.01 -27.85
C GLU A 129 -13.58 -6.35 -27.83
N MET A 130 -13.64 -5.09 -27.42
CA MET A 130 -14.74 -4.23 -27.84
C MET A 130 -14.61 -4.11 -29.36
N ARG A 131 -15.09 -5.13 -30.06
CA ARG A 131 -15.36 -5.06 -31.49
C ARG A 131 -16.50 -4.06 -31.60
N ASN A 132 -16.14 -2.79 -31.80
CA ASN A 132 -17.06 -1.78 -32.27
C ASN A 132 -17.55 -2.25 -33.65
N GLU A 133 -18.65 -2.99 -33.70
CA GLU A 133 -19.39 -3.17 -34.95
C GLU A 133 -20.33 -1.97 -35.11
N PRO A 134 -20.16 -1.15 -36.16
CA PRO A 134 -21.14 -0.12 -36.48
C PRO A 134 -22.41 -0.80 -37.03
N HIS A 135 -23.57 -0.42 -36.48
CA HIS A 135 -24.87 -0.57 -37.14
C HIS A 135 -25.11 0.63 -38.06
#